data_AF-A0A519DM48-F1
#
_entry.id   AF-A0A519DM48-F1
#
_cell.length_a   1.000
_cell.length_b   1.000
_cell.length_c   1.000
_cell.angle_alpha   90.00
_cell.angle_beta   90.00
_cell.angle_gamma   90.00
#
_symmetry.space_group_name_H-M   'P 1'
#
loop_
_entity.id
_entity.type
_entity.pdbx_description
1 polymer ?
#
loop_
_entity_poly.entity_id
_entity_poly.type
_entity_poly.pdbx_seq_one_letter_code
_entity_poly.pdbx_strand_id
1 'polypeptide(L)'
;MIKSTPCAQSEDEKMIEATLNEWKKWYAENRTEECRVIGNRHEEVDDDEVFIRLWNTQDGNPPVGGESFNSKAWKKPGSTPAPGLVIVTGKGEPPLILTNQKRREEAAEETKKWELQKSEKASKPKKTAGDTNGAGEKTKKEPPASRFLKKPYQWRCRDCGEEFEATKPEVHCKRKPRQRAEVSRDSTKWFNQFLEDVTWTYIPHREVSTGLIGVIDDEESDTLAIEAGDSLEKILNGKEMITPKYFDLYNERTRYLRVSDLKEHSKFKRVVNRITGWREAKQKPVEKAPLGMVEIGHAFDEFLGETFENIESDDWAKGERVRFDCEELGVSVGGTPDLNFKGVPVETKTLRVFPHEVPEDKNQKSIFKYKWKKNYAKQAALYLQGVDNEFMLLLLISRESGTFTVVPVDDEAMAAMQDNWVVWAKKYTKQLDAYKKLISQEEE
;
A
#
# COMPACT_ATOMS: atom_id res chain seq x y z
N MET A 1 11.57 -46.24 24.21
CA MET A 1 10.12 -45.94 24.18
C MET A 1 9.82 -44.96 25.30
N ILE A 2 9.73 -43.67 24.98
CA ILE A 2 9.11 -42.67 25.85
C ILE A 2 8.16 -41.91 24.93
N LYS A 3 6.86 -42.07 25.19
CA LYS A 3 5.79 -41.42 24.44
C LYS A 3 5.83 -39.92 24.76
N SER A 4 5.93 -39.11 23.72
CA SER A 4 5.68 -37.68 23.73
C SER A 4 4.21 -37.40 24.06
N THR A 5 3.97 -36.67 25.13
CA THR A 5 2.68 -35.99 25.39
C THR A 5 2.65 -34.71 24.56
N PRO A 6 1.56 -34.39 23.82
CA PRO A 6 1.42 -33.10 23.17
C PRO A 6 1.19 -32.02 24.23
N CYS A 7 1.94 -30.93 24.14
CA CYS A 7 1.67 -29.72 24.91
C CYS A 7 0.29 -29.20 24.49
N ALA A 8 -0.63 -29.15 25.45
CA ALA A 8 -1.99 -28.66 25.28
C ALA A 8 -1.96 -27.22 24.74
N GLN A 9 -2.67 -27.02 23.64
CA GLN A 9 -3.20 -25.72 23.27
C GLN A 9 -4.21 -25.35 24.35
N SER A 10 -4.02 -24.22 25.04
CA SER A 10 -5.02 -23.73 25.99
C SER A 10 -6.27 -23.30 25.23
N GLU A 11 -7.38 -23.92 25.61
CA GLU A 11 -8.75 -23.61 25.22
C GLU A 11 -9.18 -22.28 25.85
N ASP A 12 -8.71 -21.15 25.33
CA ASP A 12 -9.45 -19.89 25.48
C ASP A 12 -10.57 -19.92 24.43
N GLU A 13 -11.78 -20.27 24.88
CA GLU A 13 -13.00 -20.26 24.09
C GLU A 13 -13.12 -18.96 23.29
N LYS A 14 -13.05 -19.06 21.97
CA LYS A 14 -13.24 -17.93 21.07
C LYS A 14 -14.71 -17.51 21.14
N MET A 15 -15.03 -16.58 22.05
CA MET A 15 -16.33 -15.93 22.21
C MET A 15 -16.92 -15.57 20.84
N ILE A 16 -18.15 -16.04 20.56
CA ILE A 16 -18.89 -15.80 19.29
C ILE A 16 -20.06 -14.84 19.49
N GLU A 17 -20.77 -15.01 20.60
CA GLU A 17 -21.94 -14.24 20.95
C GLU A 17 -21.83 -13.87 22.43
N ALA A 18 -22.03 -12.59 22.76
CA ALA A 18 -21.94 -12.06 24.11
C ALA A 18 -22.68 -10.71 24.19
N THR A 19 -22.95 -10.24 25.40
CA THR A 19 -23.48 -8.89 25.64
C THR A 19 -22.48 -7.82 25.21
N LEU A 20 -22.94 -6.61 24.89
CA LEU A 20 -22.04 -5.51 24.57
C LEU A 20 -21.06 -5.20 25.70
N ASN A 21 -21.50 -5.31 26.96
CA ASN A 21 -20.63 -5.15 28.12
C ASN A 21 -19.49 -6.18 28.15
N GLU A 22 -19.80 -7.45 27.87
CA GLU A 22 -18.79 -8.51 27.75
C GLU A 22 -17.86 -8.26 26.58
N TRP A 23 -18.37 -7.76 25.44
CA TRP A 23 -17.51 -7.38 24.31
C TRP A 23 -16.60 -6.20 24.61
N LYS A 24 -17.04 -5.21 25.39
CA LYS A 24 -16.18 -4.11 25.86
C LYS A 24 -15.05 -4.64 26.74
N LYS A 25 -15.35 -5.55 27.67
CA LYS A 25 -14.34 -6.20 28.52
C LYS A 25 -13.36 -7.02 27.70
N TRP A 26 -13.87 -7.84 26.78
CA TRP A 26 -13.03 -8.60 25.85
C TRP A 26 -12.12 -7.67 25.04
N TYR A 27 -12.65 -6.55 24.53
CA TYR A 27 -11.88 -5.57 23.77
C TYR A 27 -10.81 -4.88 24.62
N ALA A 28 -11.11 -4.57 25.89
CA ALA A 28 -10.15 -4.01 26.83
C ALA A 28 -8.98 -4.98 27.10
N GLU A 29 -9.28 -6.25 27.34
CA GLU A 29 -8.30 -7.29 27.65
C GLU A 29 -7.43 -7.68 26.45
N ASN A 30 -7.99 -7.64 25.23
CA ASN A 30 -7.33 -8.15 24.02
C ASN A 30 -6.76 -7.06 23.12
N ARG A 31 -7.16 -5.79 23.30
CA ARG A 31 -6.76 -4.66 22.45
C ARG A 31 -6.36 -3.45 23.27
N THR A 32 -7.32 -2.72 23.82
CA THR A 32 -7.04 -1.51 24.61
C THR A 32 -8.19 -1.17 25.55
N GLU A 33 -7.84 -0.75 26.77
CA GLU A 33 -8.79 -0.32 27.81
C GLU A 33 -9.63 0.88 27.37
N GLU A 34 -9.09 1.77 26.54
CA GLU A 34 -9.81 2.92 25.99
C GLU A 34 -10.57 2.55 24.71
N CYS A 35 -11.81 2.10 24.87
CA CYS A 35 -12.69 1.79 23.75
C CYS A 35 -13.91 2.73 23.64
N ARG A 36 -14.40 2.89 22.42
CA ARG A 36 -15.65 3.60 22.09
C ARG A 36 -16.56 2.66 21.32
N VAL A 37 -17.84 2.68 21.65
CA VAL A 37 -18.88 1.97 20.90
C VAL A 37 -19.52 2.94 19.92
N ILE A 38 -19.59 2.55 18.66
CA ILE A 38 -20.15 3.35 17.58
C ILE A 38 -21.29 2.54 16.94
N GLY A 39 -22.52 3.02 17.15
CA GLY A 39 -23.74 2.54 16.49
C GLY A 39 -24.22 3.50 15.40
N ASN A 40 -25.51 3.42 15.04
CA ASN A 40 -26.12 4.38 14.13
C ASN A 40 -26.21 5.78 14.77
N ARG A 41 -26.26 6.84 13.93
CA ARG A 41 -26.05 8.26 14.30
C ARG A 41 -27.01 8.84 15.36
N HIS A 42 -28.03 8.09 15.80
CA HIS A 42 -29.06 8.51 16.75
C HIS A 42 -29.44 7.41 17.74
N GLU A 43 -28.56 6.44 17.95
CA GLU A 43 -28.86 5.24 18.72
C GLU A 43 -27.88 5.11 19.90
N GLU A 44 -28.43 5.04 21.12
CA GLU A 44 -27.72 4.50 22.26
C GLU A 44 -27.77 2.98 22.19
N VAL A 45 -26.61 2.34 22.23
CA VAL A 45 -26.51 0.88 22.20
C VAL A 45 -26.53 0.39 23.63
N ASP A 46 -27.47 -0.50 23.95
CA ASP A 46 -27.64 -1.07 25.29
C ASP A 46 -26.49 -2.04 25.60
N ASP A 47 -25.94 -1.93 26.80
CA ASP A 47 -24.82 -2.74 27.26
C ASP A 47 -25.21 -4.20 27.51
N ASP A 48 -26.50 -4.46 27.75
CA ASP A 48 -27.06 -5.80 27.91
C ASP A 48 -27.55 -6.41 26.57
N GLU A 49 -27.49 -5.66 25.46
CA GLU A 49 -27.83 -6.17 24.13
C GLU A 49 -26.80 -7.21 23.69
N VAL A 50 -27.30 -8.37 23.24
CA VAL A 50 -26.46 -9.49 22.78
C VAL A 50 -26.05 -9.28 21.33
N PHE A 51 -24.77 -9.45 21.08
CA PHE A 51 -24.14 -9.28 19.78
C PHE A 51 -23.34 -10.50 19.37
N ILE A 52 -23.43 -10.81 18.08
CA ILE A 52 -22.60 -11.77 17.37
C ILE A 52 -21.41 -11.04 16.77
N ARG A 53 -20.21 -11.58 17.00
CA ARG A 53 -18.99 -11.08 16.38
C ARG A 53 -18.90 -11.48 14.91
N LEU A 54 -18.43 -10.53 14.11
CA LEU A 54 -18.15 -10.70 12.69
C LEU A 54 -16.64 -10.64 12.46
N TRP A 55 -16.05 -11.76 12.05
CA TRP A 55 -14.59 -11.88 11.84
C TRP A 55 -14.19 -11.25 10.53
N ASN A 56 -13.52 -10.12 10.62
CA ASN A 56 -12.90 -9.51 9.44
C ASN A 56 -11.55 -10.18 9.14
N THR A 57 -10.95 -9.80 8.01
CA THR A 57 -9.63 -10.29 7.60
C THR A 57 -8.49 -9.95 8.57
N GLN A 58 -8.67 -8.98 9.46
CA GLN A 58 -7.70 -8.62 10.51
C GLN A 58 -7.78 -9.57 11.71
N ASP A 59 -8.93 -10.19 11.94
CA ASP A 59 -9.20 -11.13 13.04
C ASP A 59 -8.83 -12.59 12.71
N GLY A 60 -8.41 -12.87 11.47
CA GLY A 60 -8.12 -14.22 10.99
C GLY A 60 -9.37 -15.02 10.62
N ASN A 61 -9.24 -16.35 10.58
CA ASN A 61 -10.37 -17.22 10.27
C ASN A 61 -11.32 -17.35 11.48
N PRO A 62 -12.64 -17.29 11.27
CA PRO A 62 -13.60 -17.48 12.36
C PRO A 62 -13.48 -18.89 12.98
N PRO A 63 -13.77 -19.04 14.28
CA PRO A 63 -13.95 -20.35 14.91
C PRO A 63 -15.16 -21.10 14.33
N VAL A 64 -15.31 -22.38 14.67
CA VAL A 64 -16.50 -23.18 14.31
C VAL A 64 -17.75 -22.49 14.86
N GLY A 65 -18.68 -22.11 13.97
CA GLY A 65 -19.89 -21.34 14.30
C GLY A 65 -19.75 -19.82 14.19
N GLY A 66 -18.54 -19.29 13.99
CA GLY A 66 -18.31 -17.86 13.77
C GLY A 66 -18.53 -17.43 12.32
N GLU A 67 -18.91 -16.17 12.12
CA GLU A 67 -19.21 -15.61 10.80
C GLU A 67 -18.07 -14.78 10.24
N SER A 68 -17.67 -15.04 8.98
CA SER A 68 -16.69 -14.21 8.27
C SER A 68 -17.35 -12.94 7.70
N PHE A 69 -16.66 -11.81 7.79
CA PHE A 69 -17.12 -10.52 7.29
C PHE A 69 -16.14 -9.91 6.28
N ASN A 70 -16.56 -9.92 5.02
CA ASN A 70 -15.76 -9.46 3.88
C ASN A 70 -16.27 -8.13 3.27
N SER A 71 -17.24 -7.50 3.93
CA SER A 71 -17.88 -6.26 3.49
C SER A 71 -17.23 -5.03 4.13
N LYS A 72 -17.60 -3.83 3.66
CA LYS A 72 -17.13 -2.58 4.29
C LYS A 72 -17.84 -2.39 5.63
N ALA A 73 -17.08 -2.35 6.72
CA ALA A 73 -17.62 -2.11 8.07
C ALA A 73 -18.16 -0.68 8.26
N TRP A 74 -17.71 0.28 7.43
CA TRP A 74 -17.99 1.70 7.59
C TRP A 74 -18.70 2.27 6.36
N LYS A 75 -19.80 3.01 6.59
CA LYS A 75 -20.33 4.00 5.62
C LYS A 75 -19.44 5.24 5.60
N LYS A 76 -19.05 5.72 6.79
CA LYS A 76 -18.03 6.74 7.01
C LYS A 76 -17.02 6.24 8.05
N PRO A 77 -15.73 6.06 7.69
CA PRO A 77 -14.73 5.50 8.60
C PRO A 77 -14.68 6.22 9.95
N GLY A 78 -14.68 5.46 11.05
CA GLY A 78 -14.53 5.98 12.41
C GLY A 78 -15.73 6.78 12.95
N SER A 79 -16.83 6.91 12.20
CA SER A 79 -17.99 7.69 12.65
C SER A 79 -19.35 7.07 12.37
N THR A 80 -19.50 6.29 11.29
CA THR A 80 -20.80 5.73 10.92
C THR A 80 -20.61 4.31 10.38
N PRO A 81 -20.97 3.28 11.16
CA PRO A 81 -20.96 1.89 10.73
C PRO A 81 -21.82 1.69 9.48
N ALA A 82 -21.56 0.61 8.76
CA ALA A 82 -22.49 0.14 7.74
C ALA A 82 -23.81 -0.32 8.39
N PRO A 83 -24.94 -0.32 7.65
CA PRO A 83 -26.23 -0.74 8.18
C PRO A 83 -26.12 -2.11 8.86
N GLY A 84 -26.73 -2.23 10.03
CA GLY A 84 -26.79 -3.47 10.79
C GLY A 84 -25.53 -3.79 11.60
N LEU A 85 -24.58 -2.87 11.71
CA LEU A 85 -23.34 -3.07 12.46
C LEU A 85 -23.23 -2.13 13.67
N VAL A 86 -22.63 -2.66 14.73
CA VAL A 86 -22.08 -1.91 15.86
C VAL A 86 -20.58 -2.15 15.88
N ILE A 87 -19.80 -1.10 16.14
CA ILE A 87 -18.34 -1.20 16.12
C ILE A 87 -17.77 -0.74 17.46
N VAL A 88 -17.00 -1.60 18.10
CA VAL A 88 -16.14 -1.22 19.23
C VAL A 88 -14.76 -0.88 18.66
N THR A 89 -14.26 0.31 18.95
CA THR A 89 -12.98 0.80 18.41
C THR A 89 -12.17 1.52 19.49
N GLY A 90 -10.86 1.36 19.43
CA GLY A 90 -9.88 2.06 20.28
C GLY A 90 -8.83 2.76 19.41
N LYS A 91 -8.05 3.67 20.00
CA LYS A 91 -7.02 4.41 19.26
C LYS A 91 -5.90 3.44 18.83
N GLY A 92 -5.67 3.33 17.53
CA GLY A 92 -4.58 2.50 16.97
C GLY A 92 -4.89 1.00 16.90
N GLU A 93 -6.01 0.55 17.48
CA GLU A 93 -6.39 -0.86 17.51
C GLU A 93 -7.39 -1.23 16.42
N PRO A 94 -7.36 -2.46 15.89
CA PRO A 94 -8.37 -2.95 14.95
C PRO A 94 -9.78 -2.85 15.54
N PRO A 95 -10.81 -2.50 14.76
CA PRO A 95 -12.19 -2.45 15.24
C PRO A 95 -12.77 -3.85 15.46
N LEU A 96 -13.61 -4.01 16.46
CA LEU A 96 -14.42 -5.22 16.68
C LEU A 96 -15.79 -4.97 16.06
N ILE A 97 -16.16 -5.83 15.11
CA ILE A 97 -17.38 -5.68 14.32
C ILE A 97 -18.43 -6.61 14.92
N LEU A 98 -19.55 -6.02 15.33
CA LEU A 98 -20.65 -6.69 16.00
C LEU A 98 -21.95 -6.50 15.21
N THR A 99 -22.83 -7.48 15.28
CA THR A 99 -24.19 -7.42 14.70
C THR A 99 -25.16 -8.24 15.55
N ASN A 100 -26.46 -8.10 15.31
CA ASN A 100 -27.48 -8.99 15.86
C ASN A 100 -28.67 -9.09 14.91
N GLN A 101 -29.63 -9.98 15.22
CA GLN A 101 -30.75 -10.27 14.34
C GLN A 101 -31.59 -9.02 14.03
N LYS A 102 -31.93 -8.23 15.05
CA LYS A 102 -32.68 -6.97 14.91
C LYS A 102 -32.00 -6.02 13.92
N ARG A 103 -30.69 -5.84 14.06
CA ARG A 103 -29.89 -4.95 13.20
C ARG A 103 -29.75 -5.46 11.77
N ARG A 104 -29.70 -6.77 11.57
CA ARG A 104 -29.72 -7.37 10.21
C ARG A 104 -31.04 -7.10 9.50
N GLU A 105 -32.16 -7.16 10.22
CA GLU A 105 -33.48 -6.86 9.68
C GLU A 105 -33.62 -5.37 9.30
N GLU A 106 -33.16 -4.46 10.18
CA GLU A 106 -33.11 -3.02 9.89
C GLU A 106 -32.26 -2.69 8.65
N ALA A 107 -31.10 -3.35 8.50
CA ALA A 107 -30.23 -3.19 7.33
C ALA A 107 -30.90 -3.66 6.03
N ALA A 108 -31.67 -4.74 6.09
CA ALA A 108 -32.43 -5.25 4.94
C ALA A 108 -33.56 -4.28 4.54
N GLU A 109 -34.24 -3.67 5.51
CA GLU A 109 -35.26 -2.64 5.23
C GLU A 109 -34.67 -1.34 4.65
N GLU A 110 -33.54 -0.88 5.18
CA GLU A 110 -32.85 0.32 4.66
C GLU A 110 -32.40 0.10 3.20
N THR A 111 -31.93 -1.11 2.89
CA THR A 111 -31.53 -1.50 1.53
C THR A 111 -32.73 -1.50 0.58
N LYS A 112 -33.88 -2.07 0.99
CA LYS A 112 -35.13 -2.03 0.21
C LYS A 112 -35.62 -0.61 -0.05
N LYS A 113 -35.58 0.27 0.97
CA LYS A 113 -35.94 1.70 0.82
C LYS A 113 -35.03 2.42 -0.17
N TRP A 114 -33.73 2.14 -0.13
CA TRP A 114 -32.76 2.72 -1.07
C TRP A 114 -32.99 2.27 -2.52
N GLU A 115 -33.28 0.98 -2.74
CA GLU A 115 -33.56 0.44 -4.08
C GLU A 115 -34.85 1.01 -4.69
N LEU A 116 -35.90 1.16 -3.88
CA LEU A 116 -37.13 1.86 -4.26
C LEU A 116 -36.87 3.31 -4.67
N GLN A 117 -36.15 4.09 -3.85
CA GLN A 117 -35.82 5.50 -4.18
C GLN A 117 -34.94 5.65 -5.43
N LYS A 118 -34.08 4.65 -5.71
CA LYS A 118 -33.22 4.65 -6.89
C LYS A 118 -34.02 4.38 -8.17
N SER A 119 -35.05 3.53 -8.10
CA SER A 119 -35.99 3.31 -9.21
C SER A 119 -36.86 4.53 -9.51
N GLU A 120 -37.25 5.30 -8.48
CA GLU A 120 -38.05 6.53 -8.64
C GLU A 120 -37.23 7.71 -9.21
N LYS A 121 -35.94 7.82 -8.86
CA LYS A 121 -35.03 8.88 -9.37
C LYS A 121 -34.57 8.66 -10.81
N ALA A 122 -34.72 7.46 -11.38
CA ALA A 122 -34.42 7.20 -12.78
C ALA A 122 -35.44 7.82 -13.76
N SER A 123 -36.58 8.31 -13.26
CA SER A 123 -37.74 8.70 -14.07
C SER A 123 -37.97 10.22 -14.20
N LYS A 124 -37.02 11.10 -13.82
CA LYS A 124 -37.18 12.55 -13.99
C LYS A 124 -35.99 13.23 -14.67
N PRO A 125 -36.21 14.13 -15.66
CA PRO A 125 -35.13 14.81 -16.37
C PRO A 125 -34.51 15.93 -15.53
N LYS A 126 -33.19 16.10 -15.70
CA LYS A 126 -32.34 17.11 -15.06
C LYS A 126 -32.87 18.54 -15.30
N LYS A 127 -33.00 19.32 -14.22
CA LYS A 127 -32.91 20.79 -14.27
C LYS A 127 -31.72 21.31 -13.49
N THR A 128 -31.23 22.41 -14.01
CA THR A 128 -30.03 23.20 -13.72
C THR A 128 -30.00 23.85 -12.35
N ALA A 129 -28.78 24.21 -11.96
CA ALA A 129 -28.38 24.87 -10.72
C ALA A 129 -29.07 26.23 -10.49
N GLY A 130 -29.26 26.55 -9.21
CA GLY A 130 -29.58 27.87 -8.68
C GLY A 130 -29.32 27.87 -7.17
N ASP A 131 -28.59 28.88 -6.71
CA ASP A 131 -28.05 29.08 -5.36
C ASP A 131 -29.07 29.02 -4.22
N THR A 132 -28.59 28.69 -3.02
CA THR A 132 -28.91 29.50 -1.82
C THR A 132 -27.91 29.26 -0.69
N ASN A 133 -27.47 30.37 -0.12
CA ASN A 133 -26.59 30.51 1.03
C ASN A 133 -27.23 29.95 2.31
N GLY A 134 -26.39 29.37 3.16
CA GLY A 134 -26.72 29.04 4.55
C GLY A 134 -25.45 29.06 5.38
N ALA A 135 -25.23 30.16 6.08
CA ALA A 135 -24.19 30.28 7.10
C ALA A 135 -24.49 29.30 8.23
N GLY A 136 -23.57 28.39 8.48
CA GLY A 136 -23.63 27.39 9.55
C GLY A 136 -22.21 27.09 10.02
N GLU A 137 -21.99 27.42 11.29
CA GLU A 137 -20.89 27.11 12.19
C GLU A 137 -19.87 26.06 11.69
N LYS A 138 -18.60 26.47 11.56
CA LYS A 138 -17.49 25.64 11.08
C LYS A 138 -17.15 24.53 12.08
N THR A 139 -17.87 23.42 12.04
CA THR A 139 -17.26 22.12 12.33
C THR A 139 -16.08 21.95 11.37
N LYS A 140 -14.85 21.78 11.90
CA LYS A 140 -13.65 21.50 11.09
C LYS A 140 -13.94 20.31 10.15
N LYS A 141 -14.26 20.61 8.90
CA LYS A 141 -14.40 19.62 7.83
C LYS A 141 -13.08 18.87 7.74
N GLU A 142 -13.14 17.54 7.80
CA GLU A 142 -11.97 16.71 7.48
C GLU A 142 -11.40 17.17 6.13
N PRO A 143 -10.08 17.35 6.04
CA PRO A 143 -9.45 17.81 4.81
C PRO A 143 -9.81 16.86 3.65
N PRO A 144 -10.04 17.39 2.44
CA PRO A 144 -10.42 16.57 1.30
C PRO A 144 -9.29 15.56 0.99
N ALA A 145 -9.65 14.31 0.72
CA ALA A 145 -8.68 13.25 0.39
C ALA A 145 -8.00 13.42 -0.98
N SER A 146 -8.52 14.33 -1.82
CA SER A 146 -8.01 14.60 -3.16
C SER A 146 -8.41 15.99 -3.62
N ARG A 147 -7.65 16.56 -4.56
CA ARG A 147 -7.95 17.83 -5.24
C ARG A 147 -8.09 17.64 -6.74
N PHE A 148 -8.96 18.41 -7.39
CA PHE A 148 -9.07 18.41 -8.84
C PHE A 148 -7.89 19.11 -9.49
N LEU A 149 -7.39 18.55 -10.58
CA LEU A 149 -6.33 19.11 -11.41
C LEU A 149 -6.92 20.02 -12.48
N LYS A 150 -6.31 21.19 -12.65
CA LYS A 150 -6.70 22.17 -13.68
C LYS A 150 -5.95 21.90 -14.97
N LYS A 151 -6.57 22.30 -16.10
CA LYS A 151 -5.93 22.28 -17.42
C LYS A 151 -5.18 23.61 -17.65
N PRO A 152 -4.10 23.62 -18.46
CA PRO A 152 -3.43 22.44 -19.03
C PRO A 152 -2.81 21.55 -17.95
N TYR A 153 -2.66 20.26 -18.23
CA TYR A 153 -2.03 19.33 -17.28
C TYR A 153 -0.52 19.31 -17.49
N GLN A 154 0.21 19.03 -16.42
CA GLN A 154 1.66 18.87 -16.43
C GLN A 154 2.04 17.43 -16.77
N TRP A 155 3.03 17.25 -17.63
CA TRP A 155 3.51 15.97 -18.13
C TRP A 155 5.04 15.90 -18.11
N ARG A 156 5.57 14.69 -17.95
CA ARG A 156 7.01 14.40 -18.04
C ARG A 156 7.27 13.20 -18.93
N CYS A 157 8.21 13.34 -19.86
CA CYS A 157 8.68 12.24 -20.68
C CYS A 157 9.35 11.17 -19.79
N ARG A 158 9.03 9.90 -20.06
CA ARG A 158 9.58 8.77 -19.28
C ARG A 158 11.03 8.45 -19.62
N ASP A 159 11.49 8.88 -20.79
CA ASP A 159 12.78 8.46 -21.34
C ASP A 159 13.84 9.58 -21.17
N CYS A 160 13.50 10.84 -21.49
CA CYS A 160 14.44 11.97 -21.37
C CYS A 160 14.15 12.94 -20.21
N GLY A 161 13.06 12.76 -19.46
CA GLY A 161 12.69 13.64 -18.35
C GLY A 161 12.12 15.00 -18.76
N GLU A 162 12.02 15.33 -20.05
CA GLU A 162 11.47 16.62 -20.52
C GLU A 162 10.04 16.86 -20.02
N GLU A 163 9.81 18.07 -19.50
CA GLU A 163 8.54 18.49 -18.91
C GLU A 163 7.77 19.42 -19.84
N PHE A 164 6.45 19.24 -19.93
CA PHE A 164 5.60 20.05 -20.80
C PHE A 164 4.13 20.12 -20.34
N GLU A 165 3.42 21.15 -20.81
CA GLU A 165 2.00 21.34 -20.54
C GLU A 165 1.12 20.93 -21.72
N ALA A 166 0.11 20.10 -21.47
CA ALA A 166 -0.85 19.69 -22.49
C ALA A 166 -2.22 19.32 -21.90
N THR A 167 -3.29 19.53 -22.66
CA THR A 167 -4.66 19.14 -22.24
C THR A 167 -4.93 17.64 -22.36
N LYS A 168 -4.10 16.93 -23.13
CA LYS A 168 -4.15 15.49 -23.41
C LYS A 168 -2.73 14.93 -23.39
N PRO A 169 -2.54 13.64 -23.10
CA PRO A 169 -1.22 13.02 -23.19
C PRO A 169 -0.76 12.99 -24.65
N GLU A 170 0.38 13.59 -24.93
CA GLU A 170 1.07 13.56 -26.21
C GLU A 170 2.27 12.61 -26.10
N VAL A 171 2.46 11.73 -27.09
CA VAL A 171 3.59 10.79 -27.09
C VAL A 171 4.88 11.59 -27.21
N HIS A 172 5.83 11.33 -26.32
CA HIS A 172 7.15 11.95 -26.33
C HIS A 172 8.22 10.84 -26.35
N CYS A 173 9.32 11.07 -27.06
CA CYS A 173 10.30 10.06 -27.49
C CYS A 173 9.63 8.87 -28.19
N LYS A 174 9.21 7.84 -27.43
CA LYS A 174 8.53 6.64 -27.93
C LYS A 174 7.37 6.19 -27.04
N ARG A 175 7.07 6.93 -25.96
CA ARG A 175 6.18 6.47 -24.88
C ARG A 175 5.21 7.56 -24.46
N LYS A 176 4.12 7.12 -23.83
CA LYS A 176 3.20 8.06 -23.21
C LYS A 176 3.83 8.64 -21.94
N PRO A 177 3.81 9.96 -21.76
CA PRO A 177 4.40 10.63 -20.60
C PRO A 177 3.68 10.26 -19.31
N ARG A 178 4.31 10.56 -18.18
CA ARG A 178 3.67 10.54 -16.86
C ARG A 178 3.01 11.89 -16.63
N GLN A 179 1.81 11.87 -16.05
CA GLN A 179 1.14 13.11 -15.65
C GLN A 179 1.65 13.49 -14.28
N ARG A 180 1.90 14.77 -14.05
CA ARG A 180 2.36 15.30 -12.77
C ARG A 180 1.29 16.14 -12.09
N ALA A 181 1.41 16.26 -10.78
CA ALA A 181 0.62 17.16 -9.96
C ALA A 181 1.55 17.99 -9.08
N GLU A 182 1.22 19.27 -8.91
CA GLU A 182 1.97 20.15 -8.00
C GLU A 182 1.88 19.63 -6.55
N VAL A 183 2.91 19.81 -5.74
CA VAL A 183 2.81 19.50 -4.32
C VAL A 183 1.90 20.54 -3.65
N SER A 184 0.91 20.10 -2.86
CA SER A 184 0.03 21.04 -2.17
C SER A 184 0.78 21.89 -1.14
N ARG A 185 0.25 23.07 -0.81
CA ARG A 185 0.85 23.98 0.17
C ARG A 185 1.09 23.33 1.54
N ASP A 186 0.18 22.46 1.98
CA ASP A 186 0.31 21.79 3.28
C ASP A 186 1.43 20.75 3.24
N SER A 187 1.54 19.99 2.15
CA SER A 187 2.64 19.04 1.94
C SER A 187 3.98 19.75 1.75
N THR A 188 4.02 20.90 1.05
CA THR A 188 5.24 21.73 0.93
C THR A 188 5.73 22.20 2.30
N LYS A 189 4.81 22.66 3.18
CA LYS A 189 5.18 23.04 4.55
C LYS A 189 5.74 21.86 5.35
N TRP A 190 5.10 20.69 5.21
CA TRP A 190 5.58 19.47 5.87
C TRP A 190 7.00 19.11 5.39
N PHE A 191 7.26 19.16 4.08
CA PHE A 191 8.58 18.88 3.52
C PHE A 191 9.63 19.87 3.98
N ASN A 192 9.32 21.17 3.97
CA ASN A 192 10.27 22.18 4.43
C ASN A 192 10.63 21.95 5.91
N GLN A 193 9.65 21.67 6.77
CA GLN A 193 9.93 21.34 8.17
C GLN A 193 10.78 20.07 8.30
N PHE A 194 10.45 19.03 7.54
CA PHE A 194 11.25 17.80 7.52
C PHE A 194 12.70 18.09 7.10
N LEU A 195 12.92 18.85 6.03
CA LEU A 195 14.26 19.16 5.53
C LEU A 195 15.05 20.10 6.45
N GLU A 196 14.37 20.97 7.20
CA GLU A 196 15.00 21.83 8.22
C GLU A 196 15.50 21.02 9.43
N ASP A 197 14.75 19.99 9.83
CA ASP A 197 15.02 19.20 11.04
C ASP A 197 15.87 17.95 10.77
N VAL A 198 15.91 17.46 9.54
CA VAL A 198 16.49 16.15 9.23
C VAL A 198 18.02 16.18 9.27
N THR A 199 18.59 15.23 10.00
CA THR A 199 19.97 14.78 9.83
C THR A 199 19.91 13.32 9.41
N TRP A 200 20.38 13.01 8.20
CA TRP A 200 20.36 11.65 7.71
C TRP A 200 21.31 10.81 8.54
N THR A 201 20.79 9.73 9.12
CA THR A 201 21.57 8.88 10.02
C THR A 201 21.52 7.45 9.54
N TYR A 202 22.67 6.89 9.21
CA TYR A 202 22.78 5.46 8.89
C TYR A 202 22.78 4.64 10.18
N ILE A 203 22.06 3.53 10.17
CA ILE A 203 22.15 2.50 11.20
C ILE A 203 22.39 1.11 10.58
N PRO A 204 23.19 0.24 11.23
CA PRO A 204 23.40 -1.13 10.75
C PRO A 204 22.09 -1.93 10.66
N HIS A 205 21.92 -2.70 9.57
CA HIS A 205 20.65 -3.41 9.34
C HIS A 205 20.35 -4.49 10.38
N ARG A 206 21.36 -5.07 11.03
CA ARG A 206 21.17 -6.10 12.07
C ARG A 206 20.30 -5.61 13.23
N GLU A 207 20.30 -4.32 13.51
CA GLU A 207 19.44 -3.71 14.54
C GLU A 207 17.95 -3.70 14.15
N VAL A 208 17.66 -3.84 12.85
CA VAL A 208 16.33 -3.68 12.27
C VAL A 208 15.76 -4.98 11.69
N SER A 209 16.60 -5.77 11.03
CA SER A 209 16.19 -6.75 10.02
C SER A 209 16.47 -8.22 10.39
N THR A 210 17.16 -8.47 11.51
CA THR A 210 17.53 -9.82 11.94
C THR A 210 16.32 -10.76 12.04
N GLY A 211 16.43 -11.93 11.42
CA GLY A 211 15.42 -13.00 11.43
C GLY A 211 14.20 -12.73 10.54
N LEU A 212 14.27 -11.76 9.64
CA LEU A 212 13.27 -11.57 8.58
C LEU A 212 13.61 -12.45 7.37
N ILE A 213 12.59 -12.96 6.69
CA ILE A 213 12.74 -13.84 5.51
C ILE A 213 13.59 -13.16 4.43
N GLY A 214 14.56 -13.91 3.91
CA GLY A 214 15.51 -13.52 2.88
C GLY A 214 16.56 -12.50 3.31
N VAL A 215 16.62 -12.09 4.58
CA VAL A 215 17.75 -11.26 5.05
C VAL A 215 18.97 -12.15 5.16
N ILE A 216 20.05 -11.71 4.54
CA ILE A 216 21.31 -12.43 4.55
C ILE A 216 22.11 -12.03 5.80
N ASP A 217 22.77 -13.02 6.39
CA ASP A 217 23.63 -12.88 7.57
C ASP A 217 24.99 -13.49 7.23
N ASP A 218 25.75 -12.79 6.40
CA ASP A 218 27.10 -13.15 6.00
C ASP A 218 28.02 -11.92 5.99
N GLU A 219 29.32 -12.13 6.16
CA GLU A 219 30.30 -11.06 6.35
C GLU A 219 30.49 -10.19 5.09
N GLU A 220 30.39 -10.78 3.89
CA GLU A 220 30.62 -10.07 2.64
C GLU A 220 29.45 -9.13 2.31
N SER A 221 28.21 -9.63 2.37
CA SER A 221 27.02 -8.81 2.07
C SER A 221 26.80 -7.73 3.14
N ASP A 222 27.10 -8.02 4.41
CA ASP A 222 27.05 -7.04 5.49
C ASP A 222 28.08 -5.92 5.30
N THR A 223 29.32 -6.28 4.93
CA THR A 223 30.37 -5.30 4.66
C THR A 223 29.94 -4.37 3.53
N LEU A 224 29.38 -4.91 2.45
CA LEU A 224 28.88 -4.11 1.33
C LEU A 224 27.70 -3.21 1.75
N ALA A 225 26.79 -3.71 2.58
CA ALA A 225 25.65 -2.94 3.08
C ALA A 225 26.08 -1.79 4.02
N ILE A 226 27.13 -2.00 4.83
CA ILE A 226 27.76 -0.97 5.67
C ILE A 226 28.43 0.09 4.78
N GLU A 227 29.24 -0.33 3.80
CA GLU A 227 29.87 0.60 2.85
C GLU A 227 28.84 1.47 2.11
N ALA A 228 27.73 0.86 1.66
CA ALA A 228 26.63 1.57 1.03
C ALA A 228 26.00 2.57 2.01
N GLY A 229 25.71 2.14 3.25
CA GLY A 229 25.14 2.98 4.29
C GLY A 229 25.98 4.22 4.60
N ASP A 230 27.25 4.01 4.92
CA ASP A 230 28.22 5.07 5.25
C ASP A 230 28.45 6.03 4.07
N SER A 231 28.50 5.50 2.85
CA SER A 231 28.65 6.30 1.63
C SER A 231 27.43 7.19 1.41
N LEU A 232 26.23 6.62 1.50
CA LEU A 232 24.99 7.34 1.30
C LEU A 232 24.74 8.38 2.39
N GLU A 233 25.10 8.11 3.65
CA GLU A 233 24.96 9.07 4.75
C GLU A 233 25.76 10.34 4.48
N LYS A 234 27.01 10.19 4.03
CA LYS A 234 27.89 11.32 3.64
C LYS A 234 27.30 12.10 2.48
N ILE A 235 26.76 11.42 1.47
CA ILE A 235 26.15 12.05 0.30
C ILE A 235 24.90 12.84 0.69
N LEU A 236 24.01 12.23 1.47
CA LEU A 236 22.73 12.84 1.85
C LEU A 236 22.94 14.06 2.76
N ASN A 237 23.88 14.01 3.72
CA ASN A 237 24.19 15.17 4.56
C ASN A 237 25.08 16.22 3.89
N GLY A 238 25.76 15.87 2.79
CA GLY A 238 26.63 16.77 2.04
C GLY A 238 25.92 17.63 1.00
N LYS A 239 24.62 17.42 0.78
CA LYS A 239 23.85 18.07 -0.30
C LYS A 239 22.74 18.95 0.23
N GLU A 240 22.57 20.10 -0.42
CA GLU A 240 21.36 20.90 -0.24
C GLU A 240 20.16 20.15 -0.86
N MET A 241 19.16 19.90 -0.02
CA MET A 241 17.96 19.17 -0.39
C MET A 241 16.80 20.16 -0.60
N ILE A 242 16.05 19.97 -1.67
CA ILE A 242 14.99 20.89 -2.07
C ILE A 242 13.66 20.15 -2.11
N THR A 243 12.61 20.79 -1.58
CA THR A 243 11.24 20.28 -1.67
C THR A 243 10.80 20.20 -3.14
N PRO A 244 10.35 19.02 -3.61
CA PRO A 244 9.91 18.88 -5.00
C PRO A 244 8.68 19.74 -5.28
N LYS A 245 8.66 20.38 -6.45
CA LYS A 245 7.53 21.23 -6.87
C LYS A 245 6.35 20.41 -7.38
N TYR A 246 6.62 19.26 -8.00
CA TYR A 246 5.64 18.37 -8.59
C TYR A 246 5.96 16.93 -8.22
N PHE A 247 4.99 16.03 -8.36
CA PHE A 247 5.20 14.59 -8.23
C PHE A 247 4.46 13.85 -9.35
N ASP A 248 4.97 12.67 -9.71
CA ASP A 248 4.32 11.79 -10.68
C ASP A 248 3.01 11.20 -10.13
N LEU A 249 1.93 11.31 -10.91
CA LEU A 249 0.68 10.63 -10.61
C LEU A 249 0.78 9.16 -10.99
N TYR A 250 0.44 8.29 -10.04
CA TYR A 250 0.35 6.86 -10.29
C TYR A 250 -0.70 6.53 -11.36
N ASN A 251 -0.27 5.80 -12.39
CA ASN A 251 -1.16 5.26 -13.41
C ASN A 251 -1.13 3.72 -13.35
N GLU A 252 -2.26 3.12 -13.00
CA GLU A 252 -2.38 1.66 -12.91
C GLU A 252 -2.30 0.95 -14.26
N ARG A 253 -2.55 1.65 -15.36
CA ARG A 253 -2.56 1.05 -16.70
C ARG A 253 -1.14 0.75 -17.14
N THR A 254 -0.89 -0.52 -17.42
CA THR A 254 0.39 -1.01 -17.94
C THR A 254 0.18 -1.76 -19.25
N ARG A 255 1.22 -1.83 -20.08
CA ARG A 255 1.27 -2.64 -21.30
C ARG A 255 1.91 -4.02 -21.07
N TYR A 256 2.65 -4.17 -19.98
CA TYR A 256 3.36 -5.39 -19.60
C TYR A 256 3.13 -5.73 -18.13
N LEU A 257 3.21 -7.02 -17.78
CA LEU A 257 3.25 -7.43 -16.39
C LEU A 257 4.54 -6.91 -15.74
N ARG A 258 4.38 -6.31 -14.56
CA ARG A 258 5.50 -5.78 -13.78
C ARG A 258 5.78 -6.69 -12.60
N VAL A 259 7.01 -6.63 -12.08
CA VAL A 259 7.39 -7.24 -10.80
C VAL A 259 6.33 -6.98 -9.72
N SER A 260 5.86 -5.74 -9.60
CA SER A 260 4.89 -5.38 -8.57
C SER A 260 3.52 -6.05 -8.70
N ASP A 261 3.16 -6.54 -9.89
CA ASP A 261 1.88 -7.19 -10.17
C ASP A 261 1.86 -8.65 -9.70
N LEU A 262 3.02 -9.29 -9.52
CA LEU A 262 3.15 -10.71 -9.15
C LEU A 262 3.23 -10.99 -7.65
N LYS A 263 3.40 -9.94 -6.83
CA LYS A 263 3.57 -10.07 -5.37
C LYS A 263 2.31 -10.62 -4.66
N GLU A 264 1.14 -10.37 -5.24
CA GLU A 264 -0.16 -10.71 -4.65
C GLU A 264 -1.19 -11.06 -5.73
N HIS A 265 -2.02 -12.07 -5.46
CA HIS A 265 -3.09 -12.52 -6.36
C HIS A 265 -4.08 -11.39 -6.71
N SER A 266 -4.39 -10.48 -5.78
CA SER A 266 -5.29 -9.35 -6.01
C SER A 266 -4.74 -8.39 -7.08
N LYS A 267 -3.43 -8.10 -7.05
CA LYS A 267 -2.72 -7.26 -8.02
C LYS A 267 -2.66 -7.96 -9.37
N PHE A 268 -2.23 -9.22 -9.39
CA PHE A 268 -2.17 -10.04 -10.59
C PHE A 268 -3.54 -10.14 -11.27
N LYS A 269 -4.58 -10.56 -10.53
CA LYS A 269 -5.96 -10.66 -11.01
C LYS A 269 -6.42 -9.35 -11.64
N ARG A 270 -6.16 -8.21 -11.01
CA ARG A 270 -6.58 -6.91 -11.53
C ARG A 270 -5.91 -6.61 -12.87
N VAL A 271 -4.62 -6.88 -13.00
CA VAL A 271 -3.85 -6.57 -14.21
C VAL A 271 -4.15 -7.56 -15.32
N VAL A 272 -4.09 -8.87 -15.09
CA VAL A 272 -4.29 -9.89 -16.13
C VAL A 272 -5.67 -9.78 -16.80
N ASN A 273 -6.71 -9.37 -16.06
CA ASN A 273 -8.05 -9.18 -16.62
C ASN A 273 -8.22 -7.89 -17.43
N ARG A 274 -7.28 -6.95 -17.36
CA ARG A 274 -7.42 -5.61 -17.97
C ARG A 274 -6.30 -5.26 -18.94
N ILE A 275 -5.16 -5.93 -18.85
CA ILE A 275 -3.93 -5.57 -19.56
C ILE A 275 -4.12 -5.56 -21.08
N THR A 276 -4.88 -6.51 -21.62
CA THR A 276 -5.20 -6.58 -23.05
C THR A 276 -5.96 -5.33 -23.50
N GLY A 277 -7.06 -4.99 -22.81
CA GLY A 277 -7.82 -3.76 -23.09
C GLY A 277 -7.05 -2.47 -22.79
N TRP A 278 -6.11 -2.48 -21.84
CA TRP A 278 -5.25 -1.32 -21.56
C TRP A 278 -4.24 -1.04 -22.67
N ARG A 279 -3.75 -2.06 -23.39
CA ARG A 279 -2.85 -1.87 -24.54
C ARG A 279 -3.55 -1.12 -25.67
N GLU A 280 -4.82 -1.40 -25.91
CA GLU A 280 -5.63 -0.75 -26.96
C GLU A 280 -6.16 0.63 -26.54
N ALA A 281 -6.35 0.85 -25.23
CA ALA A 281 -6.98 2.08 -24.74
C ALA A 281 -6.10 3.34 -24.89
N LYS A 282 -6.70 4.43 -25.37
CA LYS A 282 -6.10 5.77 -25.28
C LYS A 282 -5.93 6.16 -23.81
N GLN A 283 -4.78 6.73 -23.47
CA GLN A 283 -4.56 7.26 -22.11
C GLN A 283 -5.42 8.49 -21.92
N LYS A 284 -6.07 8.57 -20.76
CA LYS A 284 -6.84 9.73 -20.35
C LYS A 284 -6.08 10.42 -19.21
N PRO A 285 -6.11 11.76 -19.14
CA PRO A 285 -5.59 12.46 -17.98
C PRO A 285 -6.28 12.01 -16.69
N VAL A 286 -5.51 11.95 -15.62
CA VAL A 286 -6.01 11.83 -14.25
C VAL A 286 -6.58 13.19 -13.85
N GLU A 287 -7.81 13.21 -13.36
CA GLU A 287 -8.51 14.46 -13.02
C GLU A 287 -8.28 14.92 -11.58
N LYS A 288 -7.78 14.02 -10.71
CA LYS A 288 -7.60 14.28 -9.28
C LYS A 288 -6.23 13.84 -8.80
N ALA A 289 -5.60 14.67 -7.98
CA ALA A 289 -4.40 14.32 -7.23
C ALA A 289 -4.76 13.97 -5.78
N PRO A 290 -4.04 13.04 -5.15
CA PRO A 290 -4.21 12.76 -3.71
C PRO A 290 -3.79 13.97 -2.86
N LEU A 291 -4.22 13.97 -1.60
CA LEU A 291 -3.81 14.92 -0.57
C LEU A 291 -3.40 14.18 0.71
N GLY A 292 -2.68 14.86 1.61
CA GLY A 292 -2.24 14.32 2.89
C GLY A 292 -1.13 13.28 2.74
N MET A 293 -1.12 12.25 3.60
CA MET A 293 -0.02 11.26 3.65
C MET A 293 0.24 10.51 2.34
N VAL A 294 -0.76 10.39 1.46
CA VAL A 294 -0.58 9.77 0.13
C VAL A 294 0.16 10.72 -0.80
N GLU A 295 -0.17 12.02 -0.78
CA GLU A 295 0.59 13.03 -1.53
C GLU A 295 2.02 13.12 -1.00
N ILE A 296 2.22 13.17 0.32
CA ILE A 296 3.55 13.18 0.94
C ILE A 296 4.36 11.97 0.49
N GLY A 297 3.77 10.76 0.46
CA GLY A 297 4.46 9.57 -0.04
C GLY A 297 4.96 9.73 -1.48
N HIS A 298 4.09 10.19 -2.39
CA HIS A 298 4.48 10.38 -3.79
C HIS A 298 5.50 11.51 -4.00
N ALA A 299 5.36 12.61 -3.25
CA ALA A 299 6.34 13.68 -3.26
C ALA A 299 7.68 13.21 -2.66
N PHE A 300 7.67 12.30 -1.69
CA PHE A 300 8.92 11.75 -1.13
C PHE A 300 9.62 10.82 -2.12
N ASP A 301 8.86 10.03 -2.88
CA ASP A 301 9.40 9.21 -3.98
C ASP A 301 10.06 10.11 -5.05
N GLU A 302 9.45 11.25 -5.39
CA GLU A 302 10.04 12.23 -6.32
C GLU A 302 11.31 12.86 -5.75
N PHE A 303 11.25 13.32 -4.49
CA PHE A 303 12.38 13.91 -3.77
C PHE A 303 13.59 12.97 -3.74
N LEU A 304 13.38 11.69 -3.40
CA LEU A 304 14.44 10.70 -3.43
C LEU A 304 14.94 10.45 -4.85
N GLY A 305 14.04 10.37 -5.84
CA GLY A 305 14.41 10.23 -7.25
C GLY A 305 15.33 11.35 -7.73
N GLU A 306 14.97 12.60 -7.47
CA GLU A 306 15.81 13.77 -7.81
C GLU A 306 17.13 13.76 -7.04
N THR A 307 17.12 13.39 -5.76
CA THR A 307 18.34 13.29 -4.94
C THR A 307 19.31 12.25 -5.50
N PHE A 308 18.78 11.08 -5.85
CA PHE A 308 19.52 9.92 -6.34
C PHE A 308 20.04 10.12 -7.76
N GLU A 309 19.26 10.74 -8.66
CA GLU A 309 19.71 11.05 -10.02
C GLU A 309 20.90 12.02 -10.05
N ASN A 310 21.05 12.85 -9.01
CA ASN A 310 22.14 13.81 -8.91
C ASN A 310 23.35 13.29 -8.13
N ILE A 311 23.36 12.04 -7.64
CA ILE A 311 24.51 11.50 -6.91
C ILE A 311 25.74 11.47 -7.83
N GLU A 312 26.79 12.19 -7.43
CA GLU A 312 28.10 12.15 -8.07
C GLU A 312 28.98 11.18 -7.29
N SER A 313 29.03 9.93 -7.73
CA SER A 313 29.80 8.85 -7.09
C SER A 313 30.18 7.80 -8.14
N ASP A 314 31.37 7.23 -8.02
CA ASP A 314 31.78 6.08 -8.84
C ASP A 314 31.12 4.77 -8.38
N ASP A 315 30.65 4.72 -7.14
CA ASP A 315 30.04 3.52 -6.54
C ASP A 315 28.52 3.47 -6.75
N TRP A 316 27.85 4.63 -6.76
CA TRP A 316 26.41 4.73 -6.92
C TRP A 316 26.02 5.06 -8.36
N ALA A 317 25.07 4.29 -8.88
CA ALA A 317 24.47 4.55 -10.19
C ALA A 317 22.95 4.39 -10.15
N LYS A 318 22.29 4.86 -11.21
CA LYS A 318 20.86 4.63 -11.41
C LYS A 318 20.61 3.13 -11.61
N GLY A 319 19.52 2.62 -11.04
CA GLY A 319 19.15 1.23 -11.21
C GLY A 319 18.85 0.87 -12.67
N GLU A 320 19.28 -0.32 -13.08
CA GLU A 320 19.07 -0.82 -14.43
C GLU A 320 17.75 -1.55 -14.58
N ARG A 321 17.19 -1.54 -15.79
CA ARG A 321 15.96 -2.29 -16.05
C ARG A 321 16.24 -3.77 -16.09
N VAL A 322 15.53 -4.52 -15.26
CA VAL A 322 15.60 -5.98 -15.20
C VAL A 322 14.40 -6.60 -15.91
N ARG A 323 14.63 -7.77 -16.49
CA ARG A 323 13.59 -8.58 -17.15
C ARG A 323 13.93 -10.05 -16.97
N PHE A 324 12.92 -10.85 -16.66
CA PHE A 324 13.04 -12.30 -16.60
C PHE A 324 11.78 -12.94 -17.19
N ASP A 325 11.93 -14.17 -17.67
CA ASP A 325 10.81 -14.95 -18.17
C ASP A 325 10.22 -15.77 -17.04
N CYS A 326 8.97 -15.49 -16.68
CA CYS A 326 8.25 -16.25 -15.68
C CYS A 326 7.69 -17.52 -16.34
N GLU A 327 8.36 -18.65 -16.14
CA GLU A 327 8.01 -19.93 -16.76
C GLU A 327 6.59 -20.38 -16.41
N GLU A 328 6.18 -20.24 -15.15
CA GLU A 328 4.87 -20.70 -14.66
C GLU A 328 3.72 -19.96 -15.34
N LEU A 329 3.93 -18.69 -15.68
CA LEU A 329 2.95 -17.87 -16.38
C LEU A 329 3.17 -17.85 -17.90
N GLY A 330 4.36 -18.23 -18.37
CA GLY A 330 4.82 -18.19 -19.76
C GLY A 330 4.85 -16.77 -20.34
N VAL A 331 5.29 -15.79 -19.56
CA VAL A 331 5.31 -14.36 -19.93
C VAL A 331 6.56 -13.69 -19.36
N SER A 332 7.08 -12.71 -20.11
CA SER A 332 8.18 -11.88 -19.64
C SER A 332 7.69 -10.80 -18.66
N VAL A 333 8.44 -10.62 -17.58
CA VAL A 333 8.14 -9.71 -16.47
C VAL A 333 9.31 -8.76 -16.32
N GLY A 334 9.03 -7.48 -16.07
CA GLY A 334 10.10 -6.51 -15.87
C GLY A 334 9.83 -5.50 -14.77
N GLY A 335 10.89 -4.84 -14.38
CA GLY A 335 10.88 -3.72 -13.44
C GLY A 335 12.24 -3.02 -13.44
N THR A 336 12.40 -2.05 -12.57
CA THR A 336 13.63 -1.26 -12.47
C THR A 336 13.82 -0.99 -10.99
N PRO A 337 14.84 -1.59 -10.35
CA PRO A 337 15.35 -1.15 -9.06
C PRO A 337 15.65 0.34 -9.10
N ASP A 338 15.57 1.02 -7.95
CA ASP A 338 15.74 2.48 -7.90
C ASP A 338 17.20 2.90 -8.17
N LEU A 339 18.15 2.11 -7.66
CA LEU A 339 19.57 2.41 -7.61
C LEU A 339 20.42 1.17 -7.90
N ASN A 340 21.72 1.38 -8.04
CA ASN A 340 22.76 0.35 -8.06
C ASN A 340 23.94 0.84 -7.22
N PHE A 341 24.53 -0.06 -6.43
CA PHE A 341 25.74 0.20 -5.65
C PHE A 341 26.78 -0.86 -5.96
N LYS A 342 27.90 -0.47 -6.58
CA LYS A 342 29.01 -1.37 -6.98
C LYS A 342 28.56 -2.62 -7.75
N GLY A 343 27.59 -2.47 -8.64
CA GLY A 343 27.03 -3.58 -9.42
C GLY A 343 25.83 -4.28 -8.77
N VAL A 344 25.58 -4.08 -7.48
CA VAL A 344 24.46 -4.69 -6.75
C VAL A 344 23.22 -3.80 -6.85
N PRO A 345 22.05 -4.33 -7.29
CA PRO A 345 20.82 -3.57 -7.36
C PRO A 345 20.35 -3.09 -5.99
N VAL A 346 19.76 -1.90 -5.93
CA VAL A 346 19.22 -1.32 -4.70
C VAL A 346 17.78 -0.87 -4.92
N GLU A 347 16.84 -1.36 -4.10
CA GLU A 347 15.44 -0.91 -4.12
C GLU A 347 15.12 -0.14 -2.83
N THR A 348 14.50 1.01 -2.99
CA THR A 348 14.18 1.91 -1.88
C THR A 348 12.77 1.67 -1.36
N LYS A 349 12.61 1.69 -0.04
CA LYS A 349 11.31 1.64 0.62
C LYS A 349 11.27 2.67 1.74
N THR A 350 10.21 3.46 1.73
CA THR A 350 9.93 4.39 2.83
C THR A 350 8.99 3.76 3.84
N LEU A 351 9.24 4.05 5.10
CA LEU A 351 8.38 3.73 6.23
C LEU A 351 8.03 5.02 6.99
N ARG A 352 7.18 4.91 7.99
CA ARG A 352 6.90 6.05 8.88
C ARG A 352 8.10 6.26 9.80
N VAL A 353 8.39 5.24 10.60
CA VAL A 353 9.44 5.18 11.63
C VAL A 353 9.85 3.72 11.86
N PHE A 354 11.11 3.42 12.16
CA PHE A 354 11.55 2.05 12.44
C PHE A 354 10.97 1.51 13.76
N PRO A 355 10.79 0.19 13.90
CA PRO A 355 10.25 -0.39 15.13
C PRO A 355 11.08 -0.11 16.39
N HIS A 356 12.40 0.00 16.30
CA HIS A 356 13.26 0.23 17.47
C HIS A 356 13.21 1.69 17.96
N GLU A 357 12.84 2.64 17.11
CA GLU A 357 12.66 4.06 17.47
C GLU A 357 11.39 4.28 18.30
N VAL A 358 10.43 3.34 18.22
CA VAL A 358 9.16 3.37 18.96
C VAL A 358 8.91 2.01 19.65
N PRO A 359 9.76 1.62 20.63
CA PRO A 359 9.75 0.26 21.18
C PRO A 359 8.44 -0.10 21.89
N GLU A 360 7.72 0.90 22.41
CA GLU A 360 6.42 0.74 23.06
C GLU A 360 5.27 0.47 22.05
N ASP A 361 5.46 0.82 20.77
CA ASP A 361 4.46 0.61 19.71
C ASP A 361 4.60 -0.81 19.10
N LYS A 362 4.00 -1.79 19.79
CA LYS A 362 3.94 -3.20 19.32
C LYS A 362 3.28 -3.34 17.94
N ASN A 363 2.38 -2.41 17.57
CA ASN A 363 1.72 -2.42 16.27
C ASN A 363 2.71 -2.06 15.16
N GLN A 364 3.62 -1.12 15.39
CA GLN A 364 4.64 -0.76 14.41
C GLN A 364 5.55 -1.94 14.04
N LYS A 365 5.99 -2.73 15.02
CA LYS A 365 6.78 -3.96 14.77
C LYS A 365 6.01 -4.97 13.91
N SER A 366 4.73 -5.15 14.21
CA SER A 366 3.85 -6.08 13.46
C SER A 366 3.61 -5.60 12.03
N ILE A 367 3.37 -4.30 11.84
CA ILE A 367 3.22 -3.67 10.52
C ILE A 367 4.50 -3.83 9.69
N PHE A 368 5.67 -3.62 10.31
CA PHE A 368 6.95 -3.77 9.64
C PHE A 368 7.18 -5.20 9.15
N LYS A 369 7.03 -6.21 10.03
CA LYS A 369 7.12 -7.63 9.66
C LYS A 369 6.12 -8.03 8.58
N TYR A 370 4.89 -7.52 8.67
CA TYR A 370 3.86 -7.74 7.66
C TYR A 370 4.27 -7.17 6.29
N LYS A 371 4.71 -5.90 6.24
CA LYS A 371 5.17 -5.24 5.02
C LYS A 371 6.38 -5.96 4.42
N TRP A 372 7.32 -6.38 5.27
CA TRP A 372 8.48 -7.16 4.85
C TRP A 372 8.06 -8.41 4.07
N LYS A 373 7.29 -9.30 4.71
CA LYS A 373 6.86 -10.58 4.13
C LYS A 373 5.93 -10.42 2.92
N LYS A 374 5.05 -9.42 2.92
CA LYS A 374 4.04 -9.24 1.86
C LYS A 374 4.54 -8.42 0.68
N ASN A 375 5.56 -7.60 0.86
CA ASN A 375 5.96 -6.61 -0.14
C ASN A 375 7.47 -6.59 -0.39
N TYR A 376 8.29 -6.40 0.64
CA TYR A 376 9.72 -6.10 0.47
C TYR A 376 10.50 -7.32 -0.02
N ALA A 377 10.49 -8.41 0.74
CA ALA A 377 11.21 -9.65 0.38
C ALA A 377 10.74 -10.20 -0.97
N LYS A 378 9.43 -10.17 -1.23
CA LYS A 378 8.87 -10.60 -2.52
C LYS A 378 9.35 -9.75 -3.70
N GLN A 379 9.49 -8.45 -3.49
CA GLN A 379 9.97 -7.57 -4.56
C GLN A 379 11.45 -7.80 -4.83
N ALA A 380 12.25 -8.00 -3.78
CA ALA A 380 13.67 -8.30 -3.91
C ALA A 380 13.89 -9.60 -4.69
N ALA A 381 13.27 -10.67 -4.21
CA ALA A 381 13.25 -11.99 -4.85
C ALA A 381 12.89 -11.93 -6.35
N LEU A 382 11.87 -11.15 -6.71
CA LEU A 382 11.44 -10.98 -8.10
C LEU A 382 12.45 -10.21 -8.97
N TYR A 383 13.17 -9.23 -8.41
CA TYR A 383 14.22 -8.54 -9.16
C TYR A 383 15.43 -9.43 -9.37
N LEU A 384 15.77 -10.26 -8.37
CA LEU A 384 16.88 -11.22 -8.43
C LEU A 384 16.75 -12.22 -9.59
N GLN A 385 15.53 -12.58 -9.99
CA GLN A 385 15.30 -13.42 -11.17
C GLN A 385 15.78 -12.79 -12.49
N GLY A 386 15.92 -11.46 -12.53
CA GLY A 386 16.30 -10.72 -13.72
C GLY A 386 17.70 -10.12 -13.68
N VAL A 387 18.53 -10.48 -12.69
CA VAL A 387 19.91 -10.02 -12.54
C VAL A 387 20.84 -11.18 -12.25
N ASP A 388 22.11 -11.03 -12.61
CA ASP A 388 23.17 -11.98 -12.28
C ASP A 388 23.81 -11.57 -10.94
N ASN A 389 23.03 -11.67 -9.85
CA ASN A 389 23.48 -11.42 -8.49
C ASN A 389 22.79 -12.39 -7.53
N GLU A 390 23.49 -12.85 -6.50
CA GLU A 390 22.93 -13.73 -5.47
C GLU A 390 21.99 -12.97 -4.50
N PHE A 391 22.20 -11.65 -4.37
CA PHE A 391 21.42 -10.79 -3.51
C PHE A 391 21.29 -9.38 -4.06
N MET A 392 20.39 -8.61 -3.45
CA MET A 392 20.26 -7.19 -3.71
C MET A 392 20.14 -6.42 -2.39
N LEU A 393 20.29 -5.10 -2.45
CA LEU A 393 20.17 -4.25 -1.28
C LEU A 393 18.76 -3.63 -1.21
N LEU A 394 18.18 -3.61 -0.01
CA LEU A 394 16.99 -2.83 0.30
C LEU A 394 17.37 -1.60 1.13
N LEU A 395 17.21 -0.43 0.55
CA LEU A 395 17.35 0.85 1.26
C LEU A 395 16.03 1.18 1.96
N LEU A 396 16.02 1.15 3.29
CA LEU A 396 14.86 1.50 4.10
C LEU A 396 15.04 2.88 4.72
N ILE A 397 14.07 3.77 4.53
CA ILE A 397 14.14 5.16 5.03
C ILE A 397 12.94 5.49 5.93
N SER A 398 13.23 6.02 7.13
CA SER A 398 12.25 6.62 8.03
C SER A 398 11.91 8.04 7.59
N ARG A 399 10.64 8.32 7.34
CA ARG A 399 10.16 9.66 6.94
C ARG A 399 9.95 10.60 8.13
N GLU A 400 10.01 10.10 9.37
CA GLU A 400 9.85 10.92 10.56
C GLU A 400 11.20 11.31 11.17
N SER A 401 12.23 10.46 11.07
CA SER A 401 13.52 10.71 11.71
C SER A 401 14.69 10.93 10.76
N GLY A 402 14.55 10.60 9.46
CA GLY A 402 15.69 10.60 8.54
C GLY A 402 16.70 9.47 8.78
N THR A 403 16.43 8.58 9.75
CA THR A 403 17.21 7.36 9.94
C THR A 403 16.98 6.45 8.74
N PHE A 404 18.03 5.77 8.29
CA PHE A 404 17.93 4.80 7.21
C PHE A 404 18.88 3.62 7.41
N THR A 405 18.60 2.52 6.73
CA THR A 405 19.45 1.33 6.74
C THR A 405 19.46 0.67 5.37
N VAL A 406 20.52 -0.08 5.09
CA VAL A 406 20.70 -0.84 3.84
C VAL A 406 20.77 -2.32 4.22
N VAL A 407 19.85 -3.12 3.69
CA VAL A 407 19.70 -4.53 4.08
C VAL A 407 20.02 -5.44 2.90
N PRO A 408 20.97 -6.39 3.00
CA PRO A 408 21.17 -7.41 1.99
C PRO A 408 20.03 -8.43 2.03
N VAL A 409 19.43 -8.71 0.86
CA VAL A 409 18.27 -9.58 0.72
C VAL A 409 18.40 -10.51 -0.48
N ASP A 410 18.15 -11.81 -0.27
CA ASP A 410 18.17 -12.87 -1.28
C ASP A 410 16.78 -13.13 -1.91
N ASP A 411 16.67 -14.25 -2.63
CA ASP A 411 15.47 -14.69 -3.31
C ASP A 411 14.63 -15.73 -2.56
N GLU A 412 14.84 -15.93 -1.24
CA GLU A 412 14.15 -16.96 -0.42
C GLU A 412 12.61 -16.89 -0.57
N ALA A 413 12.06 -15.69 -0.79
CA ALA A 413 10.63 -15.50 -0.98
C ALA A 413 10.06 -16.07 -2.30
N MET A 414 10.90 -16.49 -3.26
CA MET A 414 10.51 -16.96 -4.60
C MET A 414 9.67 -18.23 -4.57
N ALA A 415 10.12 -19.26 -3.84
CA ALA A 415 9.48 -20.58 -3.85
C ALA A 415 7.99 -20.49 -3.51
N ALA A 416 7.65 -19.73 -2.46
CA ALA A 416 6.27 -19.51 -2.05
C ALA A 416 5.45 -18.72 -3.08
N MET A 417 6.08 -17.91 -3.95
CA MET A 417 5.38 -17.20 -5.02
C MET A 417 5.13 -18.08 -6.24
N GLN A 418 6.10 -18.91 -6.64
CA GLN A 418 5.96 -19.82 -7.79
C GLN A 418 4.80 -20.81 -7.62
N ASP A 419 4.66 -21.39 -6.43
CA ASP A 419 3.52 -22.27 -6.10
C ASP A 419 2.17 -21.59 -6.34
N ASN A 420 2.08 -20.31 -5.97
CA ASN A 420 0.89 -19.51 -6.21
C ASN A 420 0.67 -19.22 -7.70
N TRP A 421 1.74 -18.95 -8.45
CA TRP A 421 1.65 -18.64 -9.88
C TRP A 421 1.19 -19.83 -10.70
N VAL A 422 1.58 -21.06 -10.37
CA VAL A 422 1.04 -22.28 -11.01
C VAL A 422 -0.49 -22.35 -10.85
N VAL A 423 -1.01 -22.01 -9.67
CA VAL A 423 -2.47 -21.94 -9.43
C VAL A 423 -3.10 -20.80 -10.23
N TRP A 424 -2.45 -19.64 -10.28
CA TRP A 424 -2.97 -18.48 -11.02
C TRP A 424 -2.97 -18.72 -12.53
N ALA A 425 -1.94 -19.37 -13.08
CA ALA A 425 -1.81 -19.72 -14.48
C ALA A 425 -3.04 -20.52 -14.93
N LYS A 426 -3.36 -21.61 -14.22
CA LYS A 426 -4.53 -22.45 -14.48
C LYS A 426 -5.83 -21.64 -14.44
N LYS A 427 -5.98 -20.79 -13.43
CA LYS A 427 -7.19 -19.99 -13.21
C LYS A 427 -7.41 -18.90 -14.26
N TYR A 428 -6.34 -18.31 -14.79
CA TYR A 428 -6.38 -17.18 -15.72
C TYR A 428 -5.87 -17.52 -17.13
N THR A 429 -5.91 -18.81 -17.49
CA THR A 429 -5.40 -19.35 -18.77
C THR A 429 -5.86 -18.51 -19.97
N LYS A 430 -7.17 -18.27 -20.12
CA LYS A 430 -7.72 -17.51 -21.26
C LYS A 430 -7.17 -16.08 -21.36
N GLN A 431 -7.02 -15.40 -20.22
CA GLN A 431 -6.51 -14.03 -20.15
C GLN A 431 -5.00 -14.00 -20.45
N LEU A 432 -4.25 -14.98 -19.94
CA LEU A 432 -2.83 -15.13 -20.21
C LEU A 432 -2.58 -15.44 -21.69
N ASP A 433 -3.34 -16.34 -22.30
CA ASP A 433 -3.22 -16.67 -23.72
C ASP A 433 -3.49 -15.47 -24.62
N ALA A 434 -4.56 -14.71 -24.32
CA ALA A 434 -4.86 -13.46 -25.02
C ALA A 434 -3.74 -12.43 -24.86
N TYR A 435 -3.15 -12.33 -23.67
CA TYR A 435 -2.03 -11.43 -23.41
C TYR A 435 -0.76 -11.87 -24.16
N LYS A 436 -0.41 -13.16 -24.13
CA LYS A 436 0.73 -13.75 -24.85
C LYS A 436 0.65 -13.48 -26.34
N LYS A 437 -0.51 -13.75 -26.95
CA LYS A 437 -0.76 -13.49 -28.37
C LYS A 437 -0.55 -12.01 -28.74
N LEU A 438 -0.96 -11.09 -27.86
CA LEU A 438 -0.74 -9.66 -28.08
C LEU A 438 0.72 -9.24 -27.93
N ILE A 439 1.52 -9.92 -27.09
CA ILE A 439 2.95 -9.63 -26.98
C ILE A 439 3.67 -10.12 -28.24
N SER A 440 3.44 -11.37 -28.66
CA SER A 440 4.12 -11.94 -29.81
C SER A 440 3.88 -11.13 -31.10
N GLN A 441 2.66 -10.60 -31.28
CA GLN A 441 2.32 -9.74 -32.41
C GLN A 441 2.97 -8.34 -32.40
N GLU A 442 3.48 -7.87 -31.26
CA GLU A 442 4.19 -6.60 -31.16
C GLU A 442 5.71 -6.76 -31.29
N GLU A 443 6.22 -7.99 -31.20
CA GLU A 443 7.65 -8.34 -31.33
C GLU A 443 8.02 -8.84 -32.75
N GLU A 444 7.02 -9.17 -33.57
CA GLU A 444 7.08 -9.30 -35.04
C GLU A 444 7.01 -7.93 -35.73
#